data_AF-A0A392RAU4-F1
#
_entry.id   AF-A0A392RAU4-F1
#
_cell.length_a   1.000
_cell.length_b   1.000
_cell.length_c   1.000
_cell.angle_alpha   90.00
_cell.angle_beta   90.00
_cell.angle_gamma   90.00
#
_symmetry.space_group_name_H-M   'P 1'
#
loop_
_entity.id
_entity.type
_entity.pdbx_description
1 polymer ?
#
loop_
_entity_poly.entity_id
_entity_poly.type
_entity_poly.pdbx_seq_one_letter_code
_entity_poly.pdbx_strand_id
1 'polypeptide(L)'
;EETLKRLVFNMKKSPQEVFDALKNQTVDLVLTAHPTQSVRRSLLQKHGRVRNCLSQLYAKDITPDDKQELDEALQREVSVKAFRFCLFFRQIKMI
;
A
#
# COMPACT_ATOMS: atom_id res chain seq x y z
N GLU A 1 17.47 -7.12 7.99
CA GLU A 1 18.77 -7.69 8.39
C GLU A 1 18.76 -9.19 8.69
N GLU A 2 17.65 -9.79 9.12
CA GLU A 2 17.65 -11.20 9.54
C GLU A 2 18.04 -12.18 8.44
N THR A 3 17.64 -11.94 7.19
CA THR A 3 17.88 -12.86 6.06
C THR A 3 19.38 -13.06 5.79
N LEU A 4 20.16 -11.98 5.78
CA LEU A 4 21.61 -12.02 5.57
C LEU A 4 22.33 -12.72 6.74
N LYS A 5 21.91 -12.43 7.98
CA LYS A 5 22.46 -13.09 9.18
C LYS A 5 22.18 -14.60 9.16
N ARG A 6 20.99 -15.03 8.72
CA ARG A 6 20.66 -16.46 8.56
C ARG A 6 21.50 -17.14 7.47
N LEU A 7 21.78 -16.47 6.36
CA LEU A 7 22.60 -17.01 5.27
C LEU A 7 24.05 -17.30 5.69
N VAL A 8 24.64 -16.38 6.47
CA VAL A 8 26.03 -16.51 6.92
C VAL A 8 26.16 -17.46 8.11
N PHE A 9 25.27 -17.34 9.10
CA PHE A 9 25.37 -18.13 10.34
C PHE A 9 24.76 -19.54 10.24
N ASN A 10 23.57 -19.70 9.63
CA ASN A 10 22.89 -21.00 9.62
C ASN A 10 23.25 -21.84 8.39
N MET A 11 23.57 -21.21 7.26
CA MET A 11 23.90 -21.91 6.00
C MET A 11 25.41 -21.93 5.68
N LYS A 12 26.27 -21.36 6.55
CA LYS A 12 27.73 -21.31 6.42
C LYS A 12 28.23 -20.84 5.03
N LYS A 13 27.47 -19.94 4.39
CA LYS A 13 27.88 -19.35 3.12
C LYS A 13 28.89 -18.24 3.36
N SER A 14 29.96 -18.20 2.57
CA SER A 14 30.95 -17.14 2.69
C SER A 14 30.31 -15.80 2.30
N PRO A 15 30.69 -14.70 2.97
CA PRO A 15 30.16 -13.38 2.61
C PRO A 15 30.39 -13.02 1.13
N GLN A 16 31.46 -13.54 0.53
CA GLN A 16 31.79 -13.37 -0.88
C GLN A 16 30.78 -14.09 -1.79
N GLU A 17 30.44 -15.34 -1.51
CA GLU A 17 29.43 -16.08 -2.27
C GLU A 17 28.05 -15.42 -2.21
N VAL A 18 27.66 -14.89 -1.04
CA VAL A 18 26.39 -14.16 -0.89
C VAL A 18 26.42 -12.85 -1.68
N PHE A 19 27.55 -12.15 -1.68
CA PHE A 19 27.72 -10.91 -2.43
C PHE A 19 27.68 -11.13 -3.95
N ASP A 20 28.34 -12.17 -4.44
CA ASP A 20 28.34 -12.53 -5.86
C ASP A 20 26.96 -13.00 -6.32
N ALA A 21 26.22 -13.72 -5.49
CA ALA A 21 24.84 -14.11 -5.77
C ALA A 21 23.91 -12.88 -5.85
N LEU A 22 24.06 -11.91 -4.93
CA LEU A 22 23.30 -10.66 -4.97
C LEU A 22 23.64 -9.80 -6.19
N LYS A 23 24.91 -9.78 -6.60
CA LYS A 23 25.35 -9.01 -7.78
C LYS A 23 24.73 -9.54 -9.09
N ASN A 24 24.52 -10.85 -9.16
CA ASN A 24 23.92 -11.50 -10.34
C ASN A 24 22.41 -11.69 -10.22
N GLN A 25 21.80 -11.37 -9.07
CA GLN A 25 20.37 -11.51 -8.87
C GLN A 25 19.62 -10.40 -9.63
N THR A 26 18.81 -10.79 -10.60
CA THR A 26 17.88 -9.89 -11.29
C THR A 26 16.46 -10.26 -10.90
N VAL A 27 15.73 -9.32 -10.31
CA VAL A 27 14.30 -9.46 -10.02
C VAL A 27 13.54 -8.61 -11.03
N ASP A 28 12.83 -9.26 -11.94
CA ASP A 28 11.94 -8.59 -12.88
C ASP A 28 10.51 -8.62 -12.34
N LEU A 29 9.88 -7.44 -12.30
CA LEU A 29 8.53 -7.24 -11.80
C LEU A 29 7.60 -7.04 -13.00
N VAL A 30 7.05 -8.13 -13.50
CA VAL A 30 6.04 -8.07 -14.57
C VAL A 30 4.68 -7.72 -13.96
N LEU A 31 4.29 -6.46 -14.10
CA LEU A 31 2.97 -6.00 -13.70
C LEU A 31 1.95 -6.39 -14.78
N THR A 32 1.13 -7.41 -14.49
CA THR A 32 0.02 -7.78 -15.35
C THR A 32 -1.21 -6.93 -15.03
N ALA A 33 -1.95 -6.53 -16.06
CA ALA A 33 -3.23 -5.88 -15.85
C ALA A 33 -4.22 -6.89 -15.26
N HIS A 34 -4.76 -6.62 -14.07
CA HIS A 34 -5.82 -7.44 -13.51
C HIS A 34 -7.15 -7.12 -14.23
N PRO A 35 -7.81 -8.11 -14.86
CA PRO A 35 -8.88 -7.87 -15.85
C PRO A 35 -10.13 -7.18 -15.30
N THR A 36 -10.39 -7.28 -14.00
CA THR A 36 -11.56 -6.69 -13.33
C THR A 36 -11.22 -5.53 -12.39
N GLN A 37 -9.94 -5.18 -12.26
CA GLN A 37 -9.49 -4.19 -11.29
C GLN A 37 -8.70 -3.07 -11.98
N SER A 38 -9.39 -2.32 -12.83
CA SER A 38 -8.93 -0.99 -13.24
C SER A 38 -9.05 -0.04 -12.04
N VAL A 39 -8.07 -0.09 -11.13
CA VAL A 39 -8.01 0.89 -10.04
C VAL A 39 -7.53 2.20 -10.65
N ARG A 40 -8.45 3.12 -10.92
CA ARG A 40 -8.11 4.47 -11.39
C ARG A 40 -7.10 5.12 -10.42
N ARG A 41 -6.14 5.87 -10.95
CA ARG A 41 -5.12 6.60 -10.16
C ARG A 41 -5.74 7.42 -9.00
N SER A 42 -6.92 7.99 -9.22
CA SER A 42 -7.68 8.73 -8.21
C SER A 42 -8.18 7.85 -7.06
N LEU A 43 -8.52 6.59 -7.31
CA LEU A 43 -8.93 5.63 -6.28
C LEU A 43 -7.72 5.15 -5.45
N LEU A 44 -6.57 4.92 -6.10
CA LEU A 44 -5.30 4.61 -5.41
C LEU A 44 -4.88 5.74 -4.46
N GLN A 45 -4.94 6.99 -4.92
CA GLN A 45 -4.63 8.15 -4.06
C GLN A 45 -5.53 8.23 -2.83
N LYS A 46 -6.82 7.93 -2.98
CA LYS A 46 -7.75 7.86 -1.84
C LYS A 46 -7.42 6.72 -0.88
N HIS A 47 -7.08 5.53 -1.40
CA HIS A 47 -6.63 4.43 -0.55
C HIS A 47 -5.34 4.79 0.22
N GLY A 48 -4.43 5.53 -0.41
CA GLY A 48 -3.26 6.10 0.25
C GLY A 48 -3.63 7.06 1.39
N ARG A 49 -4.56 7.99 1.15
CA ARG A 49 -5.05 8.92 2.18
C ARG A 49 -5.71 8.19 3.36
N VAL A 50 -6.59 7.23 3.08
CA VAL A 50 -7.23 6.40 4.13
C VAL A 50 -6.18 5.64 4.94
N ARG A 51 -5.17 5.05 4.29
CA ARG A 51 -4.07 4.35 4.97
C ARG A 51 -3.29 5.29 5.89
N ASN A 52 -3.02 6.51 5.44
CA ASN A 52 -2.30 7.50 6.23
C ASN A 52 -3.12 7.95 7.45
N CYS A 53 -4.41 8.24 7.28
CA CYS A 53 -5.30 8.57 8.41
C CYS A 53 -5.34 7.45 9.45
N LEU A 54 -5.47 6.19 9.03
CA LEU A 54 -5.43 5.05 9.94
C LEU A 54 -4.07 4.92 10.62
N SER A 55 -2.97 5.08 9.90
CA SER A 55 -1.62 5.03 10.50
C SER A 55 -1.40 6.13 11.55
N GLN A 56 -1.98 7.31 11.34
CA GLN A 56 -1.92 8.42 12.30
C GLN A 56 -2.81 8.17 13.51
N LEU A 57 -3.97 7.52 13.33
CA LEU A 57 -4.91 7.19 14.40
C LEU A 57 -4.39 6.11 15.38
N TYR A 58 -3.43 5.29 14.95
CA TYR A 58 -2.77 4.28 15.80
C TYR A 58 -1.37 4.73 16.29
N ALA A 59 -0.98 5.99 16.07
CA ALA A 59 0.22 6.56 16.67
C ALA A 59 0.09 6.61 18.21
N LYS A 60 1.22 6.45 18.91
CA LYS A 60 1.23 6.24 20.37
C LYS A 60 0.91 7.50 21.19
N ASP A 61 1.02 8.68 20.57
CA ASP A 61 0.83 10.00 21.18
C ASP A 61 -0.15 10.82 20.33
N ILE A 62 -1.45 10.62 20.53
CA ILE A 62 -2.50 11.36 19.80
C ILE A 62 -3.34 12.13 20.80
N THR A 63 -3.46 13.43 20.57
CA THR A 63 -4.33 14.32 21.34
C THR A 63 -5.80 14.01 20.99
N PRO A 64 -6.75 14.08 21.94
CA PRO A 64 -8.17 13.83 21.64
C PRO A 64 -8.73 14.70 20.51
N ASP A 65 -8.25 15.94 20.36
CA ASP A 65 -8.60 16.83 19.24
C ASP A 65 -8.09 16.29 17.89
N ASP A 66 -6.84 15.82 17.82
CA ASP A 66 -6.27 15.22 16.61
C ASP A 66 -7.05 13.98 16.19
N LYS A 67 -7.52 13.18 17.16
CA LYS A 67 -8.34 12.00 16.89
C LYS A 67 -9.68 12.38 16.25
N GLN A 68 -10.33 13.43 16.76
CA GLN A 68 -11.60 13.89 16.21
C GLN A 68 -11.42 14.44 14.77
N GLU A 69 -10.37 15.23 14.54
CA GLU A 69 -10.08 15.76 13.20
C GLU A 69 -9.77 14.62 12.20
N LEU A 70 -9.02 13.60 12.64
CA LEU A 70 -8.72 12.42 11.83
C LEU A 70 -9.97 11.57 11.53
N ASP A 71 -10.88 11.41 12.49
CA ASP A 71 -12.14 10.69 12.30
C ASP A 71 -13.06 11.42 11.31
N GLU A 72 -13.16 12.76 11.41
CA GLU A 72 -13.91 13.58 10.46
C GLU A 72 -13.28 13.56 9.06
N ALA A 73 -11.95 13.60 8.96
CA ALA A 73 -11.23 13.48 7.69
C ALA A 73 -11.44 12.10 7.05
N LEU A 74 -11.41 11.03 7.85
CA LEU A 74 -11.67 9.67 7.40
C LEU A 74 -13.11 9.52 6.89
N GLN A 75 -14.09 10.02 7.63
CA GLN A 75 -15.50 10.01 7.22
C GLN A 75 -15.72 10.79 5.92
N ARG A 76 -15.05 11.93 5.71
CA ARG A 76 -15.12 12.68 4.45
C ARG A 76 -14.60 11.88 3.26
N GLU A 77 -13.42 11.27 3.39
CA GLU A 77 -12.81 10.47 2.30
C GLU A 77 -13.63 9.21 1.95
N VAL A 78 -14.26 8.59 2.95
CA VAL A 78 -15.15 7.43 2.78
C VAL A 78 -16.52 7.85 2.21
N SER A 79 -17.13 8.92 2.71
CA SER A 79 -18.46 9.37 2.27
C SER A 79 -18.47 9.84 0.81
N VAL A 80 -17.37 10.47 0.35
CA VAL A 80 -17.22 10.85 -1.08
C VAL A 80 -17.19 9.61 -2.00
N LYS A 81 -16.84 8.40 -1.51
CA LYS A 81 -16.96 7.17 -2.31
C LYS A 81 -18.41 6.80 -2.60
N ALA A 82 -19.33 6.95 -1.64
CA ALA A 82 -20.72 6.56 -1.84
C ALA A 82 -21.36 7.32 -3.01
N PHE A 83 -21.12 8.63 -3.08
CA PHE A 83 -21.75 9.49 -4.09
C PHE A 83 -21.17 9.31 -5.50
N ARG A 84 -19.84 9.13 -5.61
CA ARG A 84 -19.16 9.08 -6.92
C ARG A 84 -19.06 7.66 -7.52
N PHE A 85 -19.12 6.61 -6.70
CA PHE A 85 -19.15 5.23 -7.18
C PHE A 85 -20.47 4.91 -7.90
N CYS A 86 -21.59 5.47 -7.44
CA CYS A 86 -22.90 5.36 -8.08
C CYS A 86 -22.92 5.97 -9.50
N LEU A 87 -22.29 7.14 -9.68
CA LEU A 87 -22.17 7.78 -11.00
C LEU A 87 -21.25 7.04 -11.96
N PHE A 88 -20.21 6.36 -11.45
CA PHE A 88 -19.24 5.67 -12.29
C PHE A 88 -19.78 4.37 -12.88
N PHE A 89 -20.56 3.59 -12.10
CA PHE A 89 -21.26 2.40 -12.63
C PHE A 89 -22.31 2.74 -13.70
N ARG A 90 -22.91 3.94 -13.63
CA ARG A 90 -23.89 4.40 -14.61
C ARG A 90 -23.28 4.67 -16.00
N GLN A 91 -21.98 4.98 -16.06
CA GLN A 91 -21.25 5.15 -17.33
C GLN A 91 -20.76 3.82 -17.94
N ILE A 92 -20.42 2.82 -17.11
CA ILE A 92 -19.94 1.51 -17.62
C ILE A 92 -21.08 0.69 -18.26
N LYS A 93 -22.34 0.93 -17.89
CA LYS A 93 -23.51 0.24 -18.49
C LYS A 93 -23.96 0.84 -19.84
N MET A 94 -23.27 1.85 -20.34
CA MET A 94 -23.52 2.54 -21.63
C MET A 94 -22.44 2.26 -22.69
N ILE A 95 -21.68 1.18 -22.52
CA ILE A 95 -20.79 0.56 -23.51
C ILE A 95 -21.18 -0.92 -23.56
#